data_AF-A0A355H957-F1
#
_entry.id   AF-A0A355H957-F1
#
_cell.length_a   1.000
_cell.length_b   1.000
_cell.length_c   1.000
_cell.angle_alpha   90.00
_cell.angle_beta   90.00
_cell.angle_gamma   90.00
#
_symmetry.space_group_name_H-M   'P 1'
#
loop_
_entity.id
_entity.type
_entity.pdbx_description
1 polymer ?
#
loop_
_entity_poly.entity_id
_entity_poly.type
_entity_poly.pdbx_seq_one_letter_code
_entity_poly.pdbx_strand_id
1 'polypeptide(L)'
;MQLPNVEEMSAAEKKWFAHSIAGMVVADGRTDQSEMNFLKEAINFLDDKEEVSKIMNVIKEGKTPEMSSLEIDPKQAFLMLKYLAQLMVADANLATKEISFFLLSGRLLGFNNEILTKFWKSARALLEKDLPQGIIETPNLKAKVCLTKVDETGFSFRMNKAMMPNVKIRLKVCKPFQADHPLEGDDAYWDVVTCKMSKQYPVKFDEGRYMVRATFEQKLADFHGILQIIHPENYAVVSDGGFFKTNKNSLLGSYVGCYVCDNPRIKFFVLHSKSMITVPNIFGVSSFIRSVGKLDFCDFNLI
;
A
#
# COMPACT_ATOMS: atom_id res chain seq x y z
N MET A 1 -5.98 10.97 -11.63
CA MET A 1 -7.04 9.97 -11.44
C MET A 1 -8.24 10.45 -12.25
N GLN A 2 -8.74 9.65 -13.20
CA GLN A 2 -9.99 10.00 -13.89
C GLN A 2 -11.10 9.31 -13.12
N LEU A 3 -11.82 10.08 -12.30
CA LEU A 3 -13.02 9.61 -11.63
C LEU A 3 -14.06 9.24 -12.70
N PRO A 4 -14.92 8.24 -12.45
CA PRO A 4 -16.11 8.04 -13.28
C PRO A 4 -16.85 9.38 -13.39
N ASN A 5 -17.45 9.68 -14.54
CA ASN A 5 -18.17 10.94 -14.68
C ASN A 5 -19.45 10.86 -13.85
N VAL A 6 -19.38 11.26 -12.58
CA VAL A 6 -20.49 11.13 -11.64
C VAL A 6 -21.64 12.07 -11.99
N GLU A 7 -21.37 13.17 -12.70
CA GLU A 7 -22.37 14.14 -13.14
C GLU A 7 -23.29 13.55 -14.23
N GLU A 8 -22.79 12.61 -15.03
CA GLU A 8 -23.55 11.93 -16.09
C GLU A 8 -24.24 10.65 -15.59
N MET A 9 -24.04 10.25 -14.33
CA MET A 9 -24.65 9.06 -13.76
C MET A 9 -26.09 9.32 -13.32
N SER A 10 -26.98 8.41 -13.69
CA SER A 10 -28.31 8.30 -13.12
C SER A 10 -28.25 8.05 -11.60
N ALA A 11 -29.35 8.34 -10.90
CA ALA A 11 -29.43 8.09 -9.46
C ALA A 11 -29.19 6.61 -9.09
N ALA A 12 -29.63 5.67 -9.95
CA ALA A 12 -29.41 4.24 -9.77
C ALA A 12 -27.92 3.87 -9.87
N GLU A 13 -27.22 4.41 -10.87
CA GLU A 13 -25.78 4.17 -11.07
C GLU A 13 -24.96 4.80 -9.94
N LYS A 14 -25.29 6.03 -9.50
CA LYS A 14 -24.64 6.68 -8.35
C LYS A 14 -24.81 5.83 -7.09
N LYS A 15 -26.04 5.39 -6.81
CA LYS A 15 -26.35 4.55 -5.64
C LYS A 15 -25.56 3.24 -5.69
N TRP A 16 -25.58 2.55 -6.82
CA TRP A 16 -24.83 1.31 -7.02
C TRP A 16 -23.34 1.53 -6.80
N PHE A 17 -22.78 2.60 -7.37
CA PHE A 17 -21.36 2.91 -7.25
C PHE A 17 -20.97 3.16 -5.80
N ALA A 18 -21.75 3.94 -5.06
CA ALA A 18 -21.53 4.17 -3.63
C ALA A 18 -21.57 2.87 -2.81
N HIS A 19 -22.52 1.96 -3.11
CA HIS A 19 -22.59 0.64 -2.45
C HIS A 19 -21.35 -0.21 -2.78
N SER A 20 -20.84 -0.14 -4.01
CA SER A 20 -19.64 -0.86 -4.42
C SER A 20 -18.37 -0.32 -3.79
N ILE A 21 -18.24 1.01 -3.64
CA ILE A 21 -17.12 1.64 -2.93
C ILE A 21 -17.14 1.22 -1.46
N ALA A 22 -18.31 1.36 -0.82
CA ALA A 22 -18.54 0.92 0.54
C ALA A 22 -18.15 -0.53 0.77
N GLY A 23 -18.66 -1.45 -0.05
CA GLY A 23 -18.35 -2.86 0.08
C GLY A 23 -16.88 -3.18 -0.20
N MET A 24 -16.20 -2.44 -1.06
CA MET A 24 -14.76 -2.62 -1.31
C MET A 24 -13.94 -2.23 -0.08
N VAL A 25 -14.23 -1.07 0.52
CA VAL A 25 -13.51 -0.54 1.69
C VAL A 25 -13.62 -1.48 2.88
N VAL A 26 -14.76 -2.16 3.06
CA VAL A 26 -14.98 -3.01 4.24
C VAL A 26 -14.85 -4.51 3.96
N ALA A 27 -14.50 -4.88 2.73
CA ALA A 27 -14.45 -6.28 2.31
C ALA A 27 -13.46 -7.08 3.16
N ASP A 28 -12.35 -6.49 3.60
CA ASP A 28 -11.34 -7.15 4.42
C ASP A 28 -11.84 -7.43 5.86
N GLY A 29 -12.87 -6.71 6.30
CA GLY A 29 -13.49 -6.77 7.63
C GLY A 29 -12.77 -5.93 8.67
N ARG A 30 -11.89 -5.02 8.26
CA ARG A 30 -11.36 -3.95 9.09
C ARG A 30 -12.21 -2.71 8.81
N THR A 31 -12.53 -1.98 9.86
CA THR A 31 -13.28 -0.74 9.76
C THR A 31 -12.70 0.19 10.80
N ASP A 32 -11.63 0.87 10.43
CA ASP A 32 -11.03 1.90 11.27
C ASP A 32 -11.63 3.30 10.97
N GLN A 33 -11.31 4.26 11.83
CA GLN A 33 -11.85 5.61 11.69
C GLN A 33 -11.39 6.31 10.40
N SER A 34 -10.23 5.93 9.85
CA SER A 34 -9.69 6.48 8.61
C SER A 34 -10.46 5.93 7.40
N GLU A 35 -10.76 4.62 7.38
CA GLU A 35 -11.59 3.98 6.36
C GLU A 35 -13.00 4.57 6.33
N MET A 36 -13.58 4.85 7.51
CA MET A 36 -14.89 5.49 7.63
C MET A 36 -14.89 6.95 7.14
N ASN A 37 -13.81 7.69 7.39
CA ASN A 37 -13.67 9.06 6.88
C ASN A 37 -13.51 9.07 5.35
N PHE A 38 -12.63 8.20 4.83
CA PHE A 38 -12.43 8.02 3.39
C PHE A 38 -13.74 7.65 2.70
N LEU A 39 -14.48 6.68 3.24
CA LEU A 39 -15.73 6.26 2.66
C LEU A 39 -16.74 7.40 2.58
N LYS A 40 -16.88 8.17 3.68
CA LYS A 40 -17.80 9.30 3.73
C LYS A 40 -17.50 10.34 2.65
N GLU A 41 -16.22 10.62 2.41
CA GLU A 41 -15.78 11.51 1.33
C GLU A 41 -16.04 10.89 -0.05
N ALA A 42 -15.74 9.60 -0.21
CA ALA A 42 -15.87 8.88 -1.47
C ALA A 42 -17.32 8.74 -1.94
N ILE A 43 -18.30 8.68 -1.03
CA ILE A 43 -19.74 8.59 -1.37
C ILE A 43 -20.48 9.93 -1.26
N ASN A 44 -19.78 11.04 -1.00
CA ASN A 44 -20.37 12.37 -0.84
C ASN A 44 -20.98 12.93 -2.14
N PHE A 45 -20.75 12.27 -3.27
CA PHE A 45 -21.41 12.58 -4.54
C PHE A 45 -22.89 12.15 -4.58
N LEU A 46 -23.35 11.36 -3.60
CA LEU A 46 -24.76 11.05 -3.44
C LEU A 46 -25.49 12.27 -2.89
N ASP A 47 -26.50 12.74 -3.62
CA ASP A 47 -27.35 13.86 -3.22
C ASP A 47 -28.21 13.51 -1.98
N ASP A 48 -28.52 12.22 -1.80
CA ASP A 48 -29.35 11.69 -0.71
C ASP A 48 -28.51 11.37 0.54
N LYS A 49 -28.61 12.24 1.55
CA LYS A 49 -27.94 12.08 2.85
C LYS A 49 -28.48 10.92 3.70
N GLU A 50 -29.73 10.50 3.49
CA GLU A 50 -30.28 9.33 4.17
C GLU A 50 -29.63 8.05 3.62
N GLU A 51 -29.45 7.96 2.31
CA GLU A 51 -28.77 6.83 1.68
C GLU A 51 -27.31 6.72 2.11
N VAL A 52 -26.58 7.84 2.17
CA VAL A 52 -25.23 7.88 2.76
C VAL A 52 -25.24 7.35 4.18
N SER A 53 -26.22 7.77 5.00
CA SER A 53 -26.34 7.31 6.39
C SER A 53 -26.67 5.81 6.50
N LYS A 54 -27.51 5.27 5.61
CA LYS A 54 -27.82 3.83 5.55
C LYS A 54 -26.57 3.01 5.18
N ILE A 55 -25.82 3.41 4.16
CA ILE A 55 -24.58 2.76 3.74
C ILE A 55 -23.59 2.73 4.92
N MET A 56 -23.41 3.86 5.59
CA MET A 56 -22.53 3.97 6.75
C MET A 56 -22.96 3.08 7.93
N ASN A 57 -24.27 2.88 8.13
CA ASN A 57 -24.78 2.00 9.19
C ASN A 57 -24.56 0.52 8.87
N VAL A 58 -24.83 0.08 7.64
CA VAL A 58 -24.58 -1.32 7.19
C VAL A 58 -23.11 -1.71 7.39
N ILE A 59 -22.22 -0.77 7.11
CA ILE A 59 -20.78 -0.96 7.25
C ILE A 59 -20.32 -1.01 8.70
N LYS A 60 -20.89 -0.18 9.58
CA LYS A 60 -20.64 -0.26 11.03
C LYS A 60 -21.02 -1.61 11.62
N GLU A 61 -22.00 -2.30 11.02
CA GLU A 61 -22.36 -3.68 11.39
C GLU A 61 -21.39 -4.74 10.83
N GLY A 62 -20.34 -4.33 10.11
CA GLY A 62 -19.36 -5.24 9.49
C GLY A 62 -19.91 -6.01 8.31
N LYS A 63 -20.99 -5.53 7.68
CA LYS A 63 -21.63 -6.17 6.53
C LYS A 63 -21.28 -5.43 5.24
N THR A 64 -21.11 -6.18 4.17
CA THR A 64 -21.03 -5.61 2.82
C THR A 64 -22.42 -5.23 2.33
N PRO A 65 -22.62 -4.06 1.72
CA PRO A 65 -23.91 -3.70 1.13
C PRO A 65 -24.35 -4.72 0.08
N GLU A 66 -25.65 -5.02 0.05
CA GLU A 66 -26.22 -5.85 -1.02
C GLU A 66 -26.22 -5.06 -2.33
N MET A 67 -25.83 -5.72 -3.41
CA MET A 67 -25.78 -5.15 -4.75
C MET A 67 -26.50 -6.07 -5.73
N SER A 68 -27.28 -5.48 -6.62
CA SER A 68 -27.92 -6.17 -7.75
C SER A 68 -27.15 -5.93 -9.04
N SER A 69 -27.51 -6.65 -10.10
CA SER A 69 -27.03 -6.31 -11.44
C SER A 69 -27.47 -4.90 -11.82
N LEU A 70 -26.60 -4.19 -12.54
CA LEU A 70 -26.86 -2.83 -13.01
C LEU A 70 -26.74 -2.82 -14.54
N GLU A 71 -27.79 -2.37 -15.21
CA GLU A 71 -27.73 -2.06 -16.63
C GLU A 71 -27.12 -0.66 -16.79
N ILE A 72 -25.96 -0.58 -17.42
CA ILE A 72 -25.13 0.62 -17.49
C ILE A 72 -24.33 0.62 -18.80
N ASP A 73 -24.00 1.80 -19.30
CA ASP A 73 -23.10 1.94 -20.45
C ASP A 73 -21.74 1.23 -20.18
N PRO A 74 -21.24 0.40 -21.12
CA PRO A 74 -20.00 -0.34 -20.93
C PRO A 74 -18.77 0.51 -20.59
N LYS A 75 -18.68 1.76 -21.07
CA LYS A 75 -17.55 2.64 -20.74
C LYS A 75 -17.64 3.10 -19.29
N GLN A 76 -18.83 3.49 -18.84
CA GLN A 76 -19.05 3.88 -17.45
C GLN A 76 -18.84 2.71 -16.49
N ALA A 77 -19.34 1.52 -16.84
CA ALA A 77 -19.10 0.28 -16.11
C ALA A 77 -17.60 -0.01 -15.96
N PHE A 78 -16.83 0.19 -17.03
CA PHE A 78 -15.39 0.00 -17.02
C PHE A 78 -14.66 1.02 -16.15
N LEU A 79 -15.09 2.30 -16.15
CA LEU A 79 -14.52 3.34 -15.28
C LEU A 79 -14.79 3.04 -13.80
N MET A 80 -16.00 2.60 -13.45
CA MET A 80 -16.34 2.17 -12.10
C MET A 80 -15.50 0.97 -11.66
N LEU A 81 -15.38 -0.05 -12.53
CA LEU A 81 -14.55 -1.23 -12.27
C LEU A 81 -13.07 -0.84 -12.08
N LYS A 82 -12.54 0.05 -12.92
CA LYS A 82 -11.17 0.56 -12.80
C LYS A 82 -10.94 1.26 -11.47
N TYR A 83 -11.90 2.08 -11.03
CA TYR A 83 -11.83 2.75 -9.74
C TYR A 83 -11.81 1.73 -8.58
N LEU A 84 -12.71 0.75 -8.60
CA LEU A 84 -12.75 -0.33 -7.60
C LEU A 84 -11.44 -1.13 -7.55
N ALA A 85 -10.80 -1.38 -8.69
CA ALA A 85 -9.52 -2.06 -8.73
C ALA A 85 -8.37 -1.24 -8.12
N GLN A 86 -8.43 0.09 -8.24
CA GLN A 86 -7.46 0.99 -7.62
C GLN A 86 -7.64 1.02 -6.09
N LEU A 87 -8.88 1.08 -5.61
CA LEU A 87 -9.18 0.97 -4.17
C LEU A 87 -8.66 -0.34 -3.60
N MET A 88 -8.93 -1.45 -4.29
CA MET A 88 -8.53 -2.80 -3.89
C MET A 88 -7.00 -2.97 -3.72
N VAL A 89 -6.17 -2.13 -4.36
CA VAL A 89 -4.69 -2.23 -4.22
C VAL A 89 -4.09 -1.12 -3.37
N ALA A 90 -4.90 -0.21 -2.82
CA ALA A 90 -4.42 1.00 -2.16
C ALA A 90 -3.64 0.73 -0.86
N ASP A 91 -4.02 -0.30 -0.09
CA ASP A 91 -3.40 -0.63 1.20
C ASP A 91 -2.13 -1.51 1.07
N ALA A 92 -1.70 -1.76 -0.18
CA ALA A 92 -0.61 -2.67 -0.54
C ALA A 92 -0.76 -4.12 -0.02
N ASN A 93 -1.94 -4.52 0.44
CA ASN A 93 -2.23 -5.81 1.05
C ASN A 93 -3.55 -6.39 0.52
N LEU A 94 -3.49 -6.88 -0.71
CA LEU A 94 -4.64 -7.46 -1.39
C LEU A 94 -5.16 -8.75 -0.74
N ALA A 95 -6.21 -8.64 0.08
CA ALA A 95 -6.87 -9.72 0.78
C ALA A 95 -7.77 -10.56 -0.13
N THR A 96 -8.00 -11.82 0.25
CA THR A 96 -8.90 -12.72 -0.48
C THR A 96 -10.34 -12.16 -0.55
N LYS A 97 -10.81 -11.52 0.52
CA LYS A 97 -12.17 -11.00 0.55
C LYS A 97 -12.35 -9.83 -0.42
N GLU A 98 -11.36 -8.95 -0.54
CA GLU A 98 -11.37 -7.84 -1.49
C GLU A 98 -11.39 -8.34 -2.94
N ILE A 99 -10.56 -9.34 -3.28
CA ILE A 99 -10.60 -9.96 -4.62
C ILE A 99 -11.98 -10.58 -4.87
N SER A 100 -12.54 -11.28 -3.88
CA SER A 100 -13.88 -11.87 -3.99
C SER A 100 -14.93 -10.81 -4.29
N PHE A 101 -14.88 -9.69 -3.57
CA PHE A 101 -15.81 -8.59 -3.73
C PHE A 101 -15.64 -7.85 -5.06
N PHE A 102 -14.40 -7.65 -5.52
CA PHE A 102 -14.08 -7.11 -6.83
C PHE A 102 -14.66 -7.99 -7.96
N LEU A 103 -14.45 -9.30 -7.87
CA LEU A 103 -14.99 -10.25 -8.84
C LEU A 103 -16.53 -10.27 -8.83
N LEU A 104 -17.15 -10.16 -7.66
CA LEU A 104 -18.60 -10.03 -7.54
C LEU A 104 -19.11 -8.76 -8.22
N SER A 105 -18.54 -7.61 -7.87
CA SER A 105 -18.91 -6.29 -8.41
C SER A 105 -18.78 -6.25 -9.93
N GLY A 106 -17.67 -6.80 -10.46
CA GLY A 106 -17.44 -6.89 -11.89
C GLY A 106 -18.47 -7.75 -12.64
N ARG A 107 -18.90 -8.87 -12.04
CA ARG A 107 -19.95 -9.72 -12.64
C ARG A 107 -21.30 -9.02 -12.66
N LEU A 108 -21.63 -8.25 -11.61
CA LEU A 108 -22.87 -7.47 -11.54
C LEU A 108 -22.91 -6.31 -12.56
N LEU A 109 -21.74 -5.84 -12.99
CA LEU A 109 -21.58 -4.88 -14.10
C LEU A 109 -21.53 -5.55 -15.49
N GLY A 110 -21.70 -6.87 -15.57
CA GLY A 110 -21.73 -7.63 -16.84
C GLY A 110 -20.37 -8.08 -17.38
N PHE A 111 -19.28 -7.94 -16.63
CA PHE A 111 -17.96 -8.43 -17.07
C PHE A 111 -17.79 -9.93 -16.80
N ASN A 112 -17.10 -10.61 -17.73
CA ASN A 112 -16.77 -12.03 -17.57
C ASN A 112 -15.56 -12.25 -16.65
N ASN A 113 -15.42 -13.48 -16.13
CA ASN A 113 -14.35 -13.83 -15.20
C ASN A 113 -12.95 -13.73 -15.79
N GLU A 114 -12.78 -13.90 -17.11
CA GLU A 114 -11.47 -13.82 -17.75
C GLU A 114 -10.92 -12.39 -17.73
N ILE A 115 -11.75 -11.42 -18.11
CA ILE A 115 -11.41 -9.99 -18.07
C ILE A 115 -11.13 -9.58 -16.63
N LEU A 116 -12.01 -9.94 -15.70
CA LEU A 116 -11.85 -9.60 -14.29
C LEU A 116 -10.57 -10.20 -13.71
N THR A 117 -10.24 -11.44 -14.07
CA THR A 117 -9.00 -12.11 -13.63
C THR A 117 -7.76 -11.41 -14.16
N LYS A 118 -7.75 -11.03 -15.44
CA LYS A 118 -6.65 -10.24 -16.03
C LYS A 118 -6.54 -8.87 -15.37
N PHE A 119 -7.67 -8.24 -15.06
CA PHE A 119 -7.72 -6.91 -14.48
C PHE A 119 -7.10 -6.85 -13.09
N TRP A 120 -7.56 -7.66 -12.14
CA TRP A 120 -7.02 -7.61 -10.78
C TRP A 120 -5.56 -8.07 -10.74
N LYS A 121 -5.15 -9.01 -11.60
CA LYS A 121 -3.75 -9.42 -11.73
C LYS A 121 -2.87 -8.28 -12.24
N SER A 122 -3.37 -7.47 -13.17
CA SER A 122 -2.66 -6.31 -13.70
C SER A 122 -2.55 -5.20 -12.65
N ALA A 123 -3.63 -4.92 -11.91
CA ALA A 123 -3.61 -3.99 -10.80
C ALA A 123 -2.61 -4.40 -9.71
N ARG A 124 -2.59 -5.70 -9.34
CA ARG A 124 -1.58 -6.24 -8.43
C ARG A 124 -0.16 -6.08 -8.98
N ALA A 125 0.07 -6.39 -10.25
CA ALA A 125 1.40 -6.29 -10.84
C ALA A 125 1.92 -4.85 -10.85
N LEU A 126 1.04 -3.84 -10.96
CA LEU A 126 1.42 -2.44 -10.81
C LEU A 126 1.84 -2.13 -9.37
N LEU A 127 1.03 -2.52 -8.39
CA LEU A 127 1.37 -2.38 -6.97
C LEU A 127 2.71 -3.07 -6.63
N GLU A 128 2.92 -4.30 -7.12
CA GLU A 128 4.12 -5.08 -6.85
C GLU A 128 5.41 -4.46 -7.43
N LYS A 129 5.33 -3.53 -8.39
CA LYS A 129 6.50 -2.81 -8.90
C LYS A 129 7.07 -1.80 -7.92
N ASP A 130 6.19 -1.17 -7.15
CA ASP A 130 6.55 -0.10 -6.22
C ASP A 130 6.98 -0.65 -4.84
N LEU A 131 6.74 -1.94 -4.60
CA LEU A 131 7.14 -2.62 -3.37
C LEU A 131 8.65 -2.96 -3.35
N PRO A 132 9.26 -3.02 -2.15
CA PRO A 132 10.65 -3.44 -2.02
C PRO A 132 10.89 -4.81 -2.66
N GLN A 133 11.96 -4.92 -3.44
CA GLN A 133 12.32 -6.15 -4.14
C GLN A 133 13.49 -6.84 -3.42
N GLY A 134 13.54 -8.17 -3.53
CA GLY A 134 14.68 -8.95 -3.04
C GLY A 134 14.89 -10.23 -3.84
N ILE A 135 16.05 -10.82 -3.66
CA ILE A 135 16.36 -12.17 -4.11
C ILE A 135 16.33 -13.09 -2.90
N ILE A 136 15.53 -14.15 -2.98
CA ILE A 136 15.57 -15.25 -2.03
C ILE A 136 16.40 -16.39 -2.62
N GLU A 137 17.27 -16.96 -1.79
CA GLU A 137 18.04 -18.14 -2.11
C GLU A 137 17.84 -19.21 -1.04
N THR A 138 17.54 -20.43 -1.48
CA THR A 138 17.56 -21.66 -0.70
C THR A 138 18.46 -22.67 -1.42
N PRO A 139 18.79 -23.83 -0.84
CA PRO A 139 19.66 -24.80 -1.48
C PRO A 139 19.27 -25.20 -2.91
N ASN A 140 17.96 -25.18 -3.22
CA ASN A 140 17.42 -25.67 -4.50
C ASN A 140 16.69 -24.59 -5.32
N LEU A 141 16.75 -23.32 -4.90
CA LEU A 141 15.95 -22.26 -5.52
C LEU A 141 16.61 -20.90 -5.33
N LYS A 142 16.67 -20.13 -6.41
CA LYS A 142 16.98 -18.71 -6.42
C LYS A 142 15.87 -17.98 -7.18
N ALA A 143 15.22 -17.00 -6.56
CA ALA A 143 14.10 -16.27 -7.16
C ALA A 143 14.08 -14.81 -6.74
N LYS A 144 13.71 -13.92 -7.68
CA LYS A 144 13.36 -12.53 -7.37
C LYS A 144 11.93 -12.47 -6.87
N VAL A 145 11.71 -11.77 -5.76
CA VAL A 145 10.42 -11.66 -5.09
C VAL A 145 10.16 -10.23 -4.62
N CYS A 146 8.88 -9.87 -4.54
CA CYS A 146 8.43 -8.65 -3.89
C CYS A 146 8.24 -8.93 -2.39
N LEU A 147 8.79 -8.05 -1.56
CA LEU A 147 8.70 -8.12 -0.10
C LEU A 147 7.45 -7.37 0.35
N THR A 148 6.63 -8.02 1.15
CA THR A 148 5.37 -7.50 1.71
C THR A 148 5.34 -7.72 3.21
N LYS A 149 4.62 -6.87 3.96
CA LYS A 149 4.51 -6.97 5.43
C LYS A 149 5.88 -7.09 6.10
N VAL A 150 6.83 -6.25 5.72
CA VAL A 150 8.17 -6.21 6.31
C VAL A 150 8.04 -5.51 7.67
N ASP A 151 8.45 -6.20 8.72
CA ASP A 151 8.49 -5.69 10.10
C ASP A 151 9.76 -6.22 10.80
N GLU A 152 9.95 -5.87 12.07
CA GLU A 152 11.16 -6.26 12.84
C GLU A 152 11.34 -7.78 12.98
N THR A 153 10.26 -8.57 12.83
CA THR A 153 10.28 -10.03 13.00
C THR A 153 10.56 -10.77 11.69
N GLY A 154 10.19 -10.17 10.56
CA GLY A 154 10.26 -10.86 9.28
C GLY A 154 9.52 -10.16 8.14
N PHE A 155 9.27 -10.93 7.09
CA PHE A 155 8.64 -10.44 5.87
C PHE A 155 7.86 -11.57 5.18
N SER A 156 6.96 -11.19 4.28
CA SER A 156 6.18 -12.12 3.46
C SER A 156 6.47 -11.92 1.98
N PHE A 157 6.39 -12.98 1.20
CA PHE A 157 6.59 -12.95 -0.24
C PHE A 157 5.79 -14.05 -0.92
N ARG A 158 5.56 -13.91 -2.23
CA ARG A 158 4.82 -14.90 -3.04
C ARG A 158 5.77 -15.80 -3.81
N MET A 159 5.41 -17.08 -3.90
CA MET A 159 6.12 -18.09 -4.67
C MET A 159 5.18 -18.90 -5.54
N ASN A 160 5.67 -19.36 -6.69
CA ASN A 160 4.97 -20.28 -7.60
C ASN A 160 5.10 -21.76 -7.20
N LYS A 161 5.71 -22.04 -6.04
CA LYS A 161 5.88 -23.39 -5.51
C LYS A 161 5.90 -23.34 -3.99
N ALA A 162 5.38 -24.39 -3.35
CA ALA A 162 5.51 -24.58 -1.92
C ALA A 162 6.98 -24.72 -1.52
N MET A 163 7.36 -24.10 -0.40
CA MET A 163 8.69 -24.24 0.18
C MET A 163 8.71 -25.35 1.21
N MET A 164 9.88 -25.95 1.44
CA MET A 164 10.07 -26.90 2.53
C MET A 164 9.85 -26.17 3.87
N PRO A 165 9.07 -26.74 4.80
CA PRO A 165 8.89 -26.15 6.12
C PRO A 165 10.24 -25.90 6.79
N ASN A 166 10.38 -24.76 7.49
CA ASN A 166 11.59 -24.41 8.23
C ASN A 166 12.88 -24.28 7.40
N VAL A 167 12.78 -24.22 6.07
CA VAL A 167 13.96 -24.05 5.20
C VAL A 167 14.66 -22.72 5.48
N LYS A 168 15.99 -22.75 5.51
CA LYS A 168 16.81 -21.54 5.56
C LYS A 168 16.72 -20.78 4.23
N ILE A 169 16.51 -19.48 4.35
CA ILE A 169 16.39 -18.55 3.25
C ILE A 169 17.49 -17.49 3.42
N ARG A 170 18.31 -17.31 2.40
CA ARG A 170 19.19 -16.15 2.29
C ARG A 170 18.46 -15.08 1.51
N LEU A 171 18.24 -13.92 2.12
CA LEU A 171 17.63 -12.76 1.47
C LEU A 171 18.70 -11.75 1.10
N LYS A 172 18.71 -11.32 -0.17
CA LYS A 172 19.44 -10.13 -0.64
C LYS A 172 18.41 -9.07 -1.03
N VAL A 173 18.40 -7.93 -0.34
CA VAL A 173 17.45 -6.84 -0.63
C VAL A 173 18.01 -5.98 -1.77
N CYS A 174 17.19 -5.61 -2.74
CA CYS A 174 17.61 -4.67 -3.79
C CYS A 174 17.82 -3.27 -3.20
N LYS A 175 18.92 -2.61 -3.54
CA LYS A 175 19.10 -1.19 -3.24
C LYS A 175 18.09 -0.36 -4.07
N PRO A 176 17.55 0.73 -3.50
CA PRO A 176 16.68 1.64 -4.26
C PRO A 176 17.44 2.19 -5.47
N PHE A 177 16.73 2.40 -6.58
CA PHE A 177 17.31 2.88 -7.82
C PHE A 177 17.94 4.26 -7.59
N GLN A 178 19.28 4.35 -7.61
CA GLN A 178 19.98 5.64 -7.61
C GLN A 178 20.03 6.10 -9.08
N ALA A 179 19.42 7.24 -9.37
CA ALA A 179 19.17 7.72 -10.73
C ALA A 179 20.44 7.93 -11.58
N ASP A 180 21.61 8.08 -10.95
CA ASP A 180 22.82 8.44 -11.67
C ASP A 180 23.56 7.24 -12.27
N HIS A 181 23.55 6.06 -11.62
CA HIS A 181 24.21 4.85 -12.14
C HIS A 181 23.38 3.60 -11.83
N PRO A 182 22.98 2.79 -12.83
CA PRO A 182 22.43 1.47 -12.58
C PRO A 182 23.46 0.65 -11.81
N LEU A 183 23.16 0.28 -10.57
CA LEU A 183 23.99 -0.67 -9.84
C LEU A 183 23.86 -2.03 -10.54
N GLU A 184 24.96 -2.52 -11.12
CA GLU A 184 25.04 -3.84 -11.75
C GLU A 184 25.81 -4.81 -10.85
N GLY A 185 25.46 -6.10 -10.91
CA GLY A 185 26.14 -7.14 -10.13
C GLY A 185 25.74 -7.18 -8.64
N ASP A 186 26.66 -7.61 -7.77
CA ASP A 186 26.40 -7.73 -6.33
C ASP A 186 26.19 -6.37 -5.64
N ASP A 187 26.69 -5.28 -6.22
CA ASP A 187 26.54 -3.93 -5.68
C ASP A 187 25.09 -3.41 -5.74
N ALA A 188 24.24 -4.03 -6.55
CA ALA A 188 22.80 -3.76 -6.63
C ALA A 188 22.02 -4.23 -5.39
N TYR A 189 22.66 -4.99 -4.50
CA TYR A 189 22.02 -5.60 -3.34
C TYR A 189 22.70 -5.17 -2.04
N TRP A 190 21.90 -5.17 -0.98
CA TRP A 190 22.40 -5.13 0.38
C TRP A 190 22.95 -6.50 0.80
N ASP A 191 23.65 -6.51 1.94
CA ASP A 191 24.24 -7.73 2.48
C ASP A 191 23.18 -8.78 2.83
N VAL A 192 23.61 -10.04 2.83
CA VAL A 192 22.74 -11.19 2.99
C VAL A 192 22.14 -11.24 4.40
N VAL A 193 20.82 -11.43 4.45
CA VAL A 193 20.08 -11.70 5.69
C VAL A 193 19.69 -13.16 5.75
N THR A 194 20.11 -13.84 6.83
CA THR A 194 19.71 -15.21 7.14
C THR A 194 18.32 -15.21 7.74
N CYS A 195 17.42 -15.92 7.08
CA CYS A 195 16.02 -16.02 7.43
C CYS A 195 15.59 -17.48 7.47
N LYS A 196 14.44 -17.74 8.09
CA LYS A 196 13.82 -19.06 8.12
C LYS A 196 12.37 -18.98 7.72
N MET A 197 11.94 -19.91 6.87
CA MET A 197 10.52 -20.07 6.54
C MET A 197 9.75 -20.43 7.81
N SER A 198 8.74 -19.63 8.14
CA SER A 198 7.92 -19.81 9.34
C SER A 198 6.54 -20.39 9.03
N LYS A 199 5.85 -19.86 8.01
CA LYS A 199 4.49 -20.26 7.61
C LYS A 199 4.33 -20.10 6.10
N GLN A 200 3.47 -20.92 5.50
CA GLN A 200 2.98 -20.70 4.14
C GLN A 200 1.52 -21.10 4.01
N TYR A 201 0.83 -20.48 3.07
CA TYR A 201 -0.55 -20.83 2.72
C TYR A 201 -0.78 -20.62 1.21
N PRO A 202 -1.61 -21.46 0.58
CA PRO A 202 -1.97 -21.28 -0.82
C PRO A 202 -2.80 -20.00 -1.00
N VAL A 203 -2.60 -19.30 -2.11
CA VAL A 203 -3.35 -18.10 -2.47
C VAL A 203 -4.61 -18.50 -3.23
N LYS A 204 -5.79 -18.34 -2.63
CA LYS A 204 -7.07 -18.85 -3.16
C LYS A 204 -7.38 -18.48 -4.63
N PHE A 205 -6.98 -17.29 -5.09
CA PHE A 205 -7.26 -16.79 -6.45
C PHE A 205 -6.07 -16.90 -7.41
N ASP A 206 -4.96 -17.47 -6.97
CA ASP A 206 -3.73 -17.57 -7.76
C ASP A 206 -3.23 -19.00 -7.65
N GLU A 207 -3.85 -19.90 -8.43
CA GLU A 207 -3.57 -21.33 -8.41
C GLU A 207 -2.06 -21.61 -8.56
N GLY A 208 -1.56 -22.54 -7.74
CA GLY A 208 -0.14 -22.87 -7.70
C GLY A 208 0.74 -21.84 -6.99
N ARG A 209 0.21 -20.68 -6.56
CA ARG A 209 0.96 -19.71 -5.78
C ARG A 209 0.74 -19.82 -4.28
N TYR A 210 1.81 -19.59 -3.54
CA TYR A 210 1.87 -19.65 -2.09
C TYR A 210 2.33 -18.30 -1.56
N MET A 211 1.70 -17.84 -0.49
CA MET A 211 2.24 -16.76 0.33
C MET A 211 3.10 -17.41 1.40
N VAL A 212 4.35 -16.97 1.50
CA VAL A 212 5.35 -17.48 2.44
C VAL A 212 5.72 -16.36 3.41
N ARG A 213 5.74 -16.66 4.70
CA ARG A 213 6.26 -15.78 5.76
C ARG A 213 7.62 -16.30 6.20
N ALA A 214 8.64 -15.46 6.14
CA ALA A 214 9.96 -15.75 6.69
C ALA A 214 10.23 -14.88 7.93
N THR A 215 10.98 -15.41 8.87
CA THR A 215 11.46 -14.72 10.07
C THR A 215 12.97 -14.54 10.03
N PHE A 216 13.48 -13.43 10.55
CA PHE A 216 14.92 -13.19 10.62
C PHE A 216 15.57 -14.09 11.69
N GLU A 217 16.68 -14.74 11.35
CA GLU A 217 17.48 -15.55 12.30
C GLU A 217 18.71 -14.80 12.83
N GLN A 218 18.91 -13.55 12.39
CA GLN A 218 20.04 -12.70 12.79
C GLN A 218 19.56 -11.32 13.21
N LYS A 219 20.40 -10.60 13.95
CA LYS A 219 20.16 -9.18 14.25
C LYS A 219 20.28 -8.37 12.96
N LEU A 220 19.31 -7.49 12.75
CA LEU A 220 19.31 -6.55 11.64
C LEU A 220 20.25 -5.38 11.92
N ALA A 221 20.80 -4.81 10.86
CA ALA A 221 21.76 -3.71 10.88
C ALA A 221 21.65 -2.96 9.55
N ASP A 222 22.19 -1.74 9.49
CA ASP A 222 22.00 -0.81 8.37
C ASP A 222 22.45 -1.39 7.01
N PHE A 223 23.52 -2.17 6.99
CA PHE A 223 24.08 -2.79 5.79
C PHE A 223 23.20 -3.89 5.19
N HIS A 224 22.12 -4.30 5.86
CA HIS A 224 21.15 -5.28 5.35
C HIS A 224 20.01 -4.68 4.53
N GLY A 225 19.84 -3.34 4.51
CA GLY A 225 18.77 -2.69 3.74
C GLY A 225 17.35 -2.82 4.31
N ILE A 226 17.13 -3.68 5.31
CA ILE A 226 15.81 -3.95 5.89
C ILE A 226 15.35 -2.79 6.79
N LEU A 227 16.26 -2.17 7.54
CA LEU A 227 15.91 -1.06 8.44
C LEU A 227 15.43 0.17 7.65
N GLN A 228 15.97 0.38 6.45
CA GLN A 228 15.52 1.40 5.50
C GLN A 228 14.08 1.14 5.00
N ILE A 229 13.64 -0.12 4.97
CA ILE A 229 12.27 -0.49 4.60
C ILE A 229 11.31 -0.32 5.79
N ILE A 230 11.74 -0.70 6.99
CA ILE A 230 10.92 -0.61 8.21
C ILE A 230 10.82 0.84 8.72
N HIS A 231 11.91 1.60 8.55
CA HIS A 231 12.13 2.94 9.08
C HIS A 231 12.67 3.91 8.01
N PRO A 232 11.99 4.09 6.87
CA PRO A 232 12.49 4.91 5.76
C PRO A 232 12.92 6.33 6.16
N GLU A 233 12.26 6.92 7.16
CA GLU A 233 12.57 8.23 7.73
C GLU A 233 13.98 8.37 8.32
N ASN A 234 14.54 7.29 8.88
CA ASN A 234 15.81 7.33 9.60
C ASN A 234 16.99 7.34 8.62
N TYR A 235 16.70 7.05 7.35
CA TYR A 235 17.67 6.86 6.28
C TYR A 235 17.37 7.74 5.06
N ALA A 236 16.44 8.70 5.17
CA ALA A 236 16.26 9.73 4.17
C ALA A 236 17.58 10.50 4.01
N VAL A 237 18.11 10.55 2.78
CA VAL A 237 19.45 11.10 2.49
C VAL A 237 19.54 12.56 2.94
N VAL A 238 20.35 12.78 3.97
CA VAL A 238 20.83 14.11 4.36
C VAL A 238 22.06 14.41 3.50
N SER A 239 22.00 15.42 2.64
CA SER A 239 23.20 15.90 1.94
C SER A 239 24.21 16.47 2.96
N ASP A 240 25.49 16.57 2.57
CA ASP A 240 26.67 16.94 3.37
C ASP A 240 26.64 18.24 4.21
N GLY A 241 25.51 18.93 4.31
CA GLY A 241 25.41 20.22 4.99
C GLY A 241 25.22 20.15 6.52
N GLY A 242 25.10 18.95 7.10
CA GLY A 242 24.98 18.73 8.56
C GLY A 242 23.60 19.04 9.14
N PHE A 243 23.39 18.67 10.41
CA PHE A 243 22.14 18.90 11.13
C PHE A 243 22.10 20.28 11.80
N PHE A 244 20.93 20.90 11.85
CA PHE A 244 20.69 22.07 12.69
C PHE A 244 19.55 21.81 13.66
N LYS A 245 19.61 22.47 14.83
CA LYS A 245 18.57 22.35 15.84
C LYS A 245 17.28 23.02 15.36
N THR A 246 16.22 22.24 15.30
CA THR A 246 14.87 22.69 14.94
C THR A 246 14.14 23.26 16.15
N ASN A 247 13.11 24.08 15.90
CA ASN A 247 12.28 24.65 16.96
C ASN A 247 11.36 23.59 17.62
N LYS A 248 11.11 22.48 16.93
CA LYS A 248 10.27 21.38 17.40
C LYS A 248 11.10 20.12 17.48
N ASN A 249 11.09 19.44 18.64
CA ASN A 249 11.84 18.20 18.82
C ASN A 249 11.31 17.02 17.97
N SER A 250 10.18 17.17 17.28
CA SER A 250 9.63 16.22 16.31
C SER A 250 10.25 16.32 14.92
N LEU A 251 11.04 17.35 14.66
CA LEU A 251 11.65 17.63 13.36
C LEU A 251 13.15 17.41 13.42
N LEU A 252 13.67 16.72 12.41
CA LEU A 252 15.08 16.74 12.05
C LEU A 252 15.29 17.83 10.99
N GLY A 253 16.22 18.74 11.25
CA GLY A 253 16.63 19.78 10.30
C GLY A 253 18.02 19.46 9.78
N SER A 254 18.18 19.46 8.46
CA SER A 254 19.47 19.29 7.82
C SER A 254 19.64 20.26 6.65
N TYR A 255 20.88 20.50 6.25
CA TYR A 255 21.14 21.28 5.04
C TYR A 255 21.31 20.35 3.83
N VAL A 256 20.66 20.68 2.72
CA VAL A 256 20.77 20.00 1.44
C VAL A 256 21.32 20.94 0.37
N GLY A 257 22.03 20.38 -0.61
CA GLY A 257 22.51 21.12 -1.77
C GLY A 257 21.42 21.25 -2.83
N CYS A 258 21.22 22.45 -3.38
CA CYS A 258 20.34 22.65 -4.52
C CYS A 258 21.05 22.29 -5.82
N TYR A 259 20.61 21.23 -6.49
CA TYR A 259 21.17 20.85 -7.79
C TYR A 259 20.91 21.91 -8.89
N VAL A 260 19.85 22.71 -8.78
CA VAL A 260 19.45 23.68 -9.81
C VAL A 260 20.26 24.98 -9.72
N CYS A 261 20.69 25.38 -8.52
CA CYS A 261 21.35 26.67 -8.31
C CYS A 261 22.66 26.59 -7.51
N ASP A 262 23.19 25.38 -7.31
CA ASP A 262 24.42 25.08 -6.55
C ASP A 262 24.46 25.68 -5.13
N ASN A 263 23.31 26.02 -4.55
CA ASN A 263 23.26 26.52 -3.18
C ASN A 263 23.48 25.37 -2.20
N PRO A 264 24.59 25.33 -1.42
CA PRO A 264 24.91 24.21 -0.55
C PRO A 264 24.15 24.21 0.79
N ARG A 265 23.30 25.23 1.04
CA ARG A 265 22.67 25.46 2.35
C ARG A 265 21.16 25.67 2.26
N ILE A 266 20.44 24.79 1.55
CA ILE A 266 18.98 24.75 1.64
C ILE A 266 18.58 24.04 2.92
N LYS A 267 17.69 24.63 3.71
CA LYS A 267 17.12 23.95 4.87
C LYS A 267 16.14 22.88 4.40
N PHE A 268 16.41 21.64 4.78
CA PHE A 268 15.53 20.50 4.59
C PHE A 268 15.05 20.04 5.96
N PHE A 269 13.76 19.75 6.04
CA PHE A 269 13.12 19.27 7.25
C PHE A 269 12.62 17.87 7.00
N VAL A 270 12.74 17.00 7.99
CA VAL A 270 12.15 15.66 8.00
C VAL A 270 11.44 15.49 9.33
N LEU A 271 10.23 14.95 9.29
CA LEU A 271 9.51 14.58 10.49
C LEU A 271 9.99 13.21 10.98
N HIS A 272 10.26 13.08 12.28
CA HIS A 272 10.57 11.77 12.88
C HIS A 272 9.41 10.78 12.63
N SER A 273 9.69 9.51 12.30
CA SER A 273 8.60 8.54 12.14
C SER A 273 7.87 8.29 13.41
N LYS A 274 6.57 8.03 13.24
CA LYS A 274 5.66 7.75 14.35
C LYS A 274 5.73 8.84 15.44
N SER A 275 6.30 10.01 15.14
CA SER A 275 6.33 11.18 16.04
C SER A 275 5.01 11.93 15.99
N MET A 276 4.30 11.79 14.88
CA MET A 276 2.96 12.30 14.68
C MET A 276 2.01 11.15 14.39
N ILE A 277 0.81 11.28 14.94
CA ILE A 277 -0.35 10.51 14.55
C ILE A 277 -0.86 11.17 13.28
N THR A 278 -0.71 10.47 12.16
CA THR A 278 -1.18 10.91 10.86
C THR A 278 -2.48 10.23 10.47
N VAL A 279 -3.28 10.95 9.70
CA VAL A 279 -4.45 10.44 8.99
C VAL A 279 -4.33 10.89 7.54
N PRO A 280 -4.33 9.98 6.56
CA PRO A 280 -4.25 10.37 5.15
C PRO A 280 -5.46 11.24 4.75
N ASN A 281 -5.22 12.26 3.94
CA ASN A 281 -6.26 13.08 3.32
C ASN A 281 -6.79 12.45 2.02
N ILE A 282 -7.72 13.13 1.36
CA ILE A 282 -8.36 12.75 0.08
C ILE A 282 -7.40 12.36 -1.05
N PHE A 283 -6.12 12.71 -0.99
CA PHE A 283 -5.11 12.38 -1.99
C PHE A 283 -4.12 11.30 -1.54
N GLY A 284 -4.35 10.67 -0.39
CA GLY A 284 -3.39 9.74 0.24
C GLY A 284 -2.20 10.43 0.89
N VAL A 285 -2.23 11.77 1.02
CA VAL A 285 -1.17 12.54 1.68
C VAL A 285 -1.45 12.57 3.17
N SER A 286 -0.47 12.21 3.99
CA SER A 286 -0.60 12.18 5.44
C SER A 286 -0.92 13.57 6.01
N SER A 287 -2.03 13.71 6.74
CA SER A 287 -2.37 14.88 7.56
C SER A 287 -2.01 14.61 9.01
N PHE A 288 -1.31 15.54 9.66
CA PHE A 288 -0.75 15.34 10.99
C PHE A 288 -1.72 15.88 12.06
N ILE A 289 -2.23 15.02 12.95
CA ILE A 289 -3.29 15.39 13.92
C ILE A 289 -2.73 15.79 15.28
N ARG A 290 -1.80 15.00 15.81
CA ARG A 290 -1.19 15.22 17.13
C ARG A 290 0.13 14.50 17.25
N SER A 291 0.97 14.90 18.19
CA SER A 291 2.23 14.22 18.47
C SER A 291 2.05 12.93 19.27
N VAL A 292 3.02 12.02 19.13
CA VAL A 292 3.13 10.79 19.92
C VAL A 292 4.08 11.05 21.09
N GLY A 293 3.60 10.79 22.31
CA GLY A 293 4.40 10.91 23.53
C GLY A 293 4.65 12.36 23.96
N LYS A 294 5.92 12.69 24.25
CA LYS A 294 6.37 14.02 24.71
C LYS A 294 6.95 14.90 23.59
N LEU A 295 6.76 14.51 22.33
CA LEU A 295 7.23 15.27 21.18
C LEU A 295 6.28 16.44 20.88
N ASP A 296 6.81 17.50 20.30
CA ASP A 296 6.08 18.71 19.92
C ASP A 296 5.24 18.44 18.68
N PHE A 297 3.98 18.85 18.68
CA PHE A 297 3.11 18.68 17.52
C PHE A 297 3.64 19.45 16.29
N CYS A 298 3.71 18.76 15.14
CA CYS A 298 4.13 19.34 13.89
C CYS A 298 3.20 18.94 12.74
N ASP A 299 2.52 19.92 12.17
CA ASP A 299 1.89 19.77 10.86
C ASP A 299 2.94 19.95 9.77
N PHE A 300 3.46 18.82 9.29
CA PHE A 300 4.53 18.80 8.30
C PHE A 300 4.06 19.16 6.88
N ASN A 301 2.74 19.27 6.65
CA ASN A 301 2.22 19.80 5.39
C ASN A 301 2.35 21.33 5.27
N LEU A 302 2.65 22.01 6.38
CA LEU A 302 2.77 23.48 6.45
C LEU A 302 4.23 23.96 6.48
N ILE A 303 5.18 23.06 6.26
CA ILE A 303 6.62 23.30 6.23
C ILE A 303 7.13 23.11 4.81
#